data_AF-A0A0S8J368-F1
#
_entry.id   AF-A0A0S8J368-F1
#
_cell.length_a   1.000
_cell.length_b   1.000
_cell.length_c   1.000
_cell.angle_alpha   90.00
_cell.angle_beta   90.00
_cell.angle_gamma   90.00
#
_symmetry.space_group_name_H-M   'P 1'
#
loop_
_entity.id
_entity.type
_entity.pdbx_description
1 polymer ?
#
loop_
_entity_poly.entity_id
_entity_poly.type
_entity_poly.pdbx_seq_one_letter_code
_entity_poly.pdbx_strand_id
1 'polypeptide(L)'
;MWPCVISGLFVTLLATGGLVIATGTAGPPDAASVDEYQRRRNGLAKDLAEQHYALGQWCKERKLSREAQEHFKQAQRFQPDHNGANKELGKSGGKVASRKRVECELRLTDGICVKAELLAEAFCVDTGSGVLFMPVTAVDVVVVGKDEQPDVIAADGFLGRSRVREDSFAAKAKVGVVNVKRANLDQIRVFRPCAVCGGSGNQPCARCEGKGRLYETVPCKQCGGTGKVQCTRCGGTGRLTCPRCDGSGWTPGLIGGFRFKCTRCNGRGTIDCPGCKKGQAKCPVCKGKPLVKDMGVCPVCEGKKEVPCVACGGTGVKPLSPDVEKEVKKLSESTLNKVAE
;
A
#
# COMPACT_ATOMS: atom_id res chain seq x y z
N MET A 1 58.35 24.65 29.27
CA MET A 1 59.70 25.26 29.31
C MET A 1 59.79 26.22 28.12
N TRP A 2 59.42 27.49 28.35
CA TRP A 2 59.73 28.70 27.57
C TRP A 2 59.29 28.84 26.08
N PRO A 3 59.24 30.09 25.54
CA PRO A 3 58.04 30.70 24.93
C PRO A 3 58.27 31.19 23.47
N CYS A 4 57.31 31.92 22.87
CA CYS A 4 57.41 32.92 21.77
C CYS A 4 56.00 33.08 21.15
N VAL A 5 55.23 34.16 21.27
CA VAL A 5 55.41 35.57 20.86
C VAL A 5 55.75 35.73 19.37
N ILE A 6 54.83 36.34 18.62
CA ILE A 6 54.97 37.36 17.53
C ILE A 6 53.54 37.58 17.00
N SER A 7 52.86 38.62 17.45
CA SER A 7 52.84 39.99 16.89
C SER A 7 51.84 40.14 15.75
N GLY A 8 50.98 41.14 15.92
CA GLY A 8 49.86 41.45 15.05
C GLY A 8 50.26 41.90 13.65
N LEU A 9 49.25 41.86 12.77
CA LEU A 9 49.17 42.74 11.64
C LEU A 9 47.84 43.48 11.69
N PHE A 10 47.97 44.81 11.76
CA PHE A 10 46.96 45.79 11.47
C PHE A 10 46.42 45.58 10.05
N VAL A 11 45.09 45.53 9.91
CA VAL A 11 44.42 46.08 8.73
C VAL A 11 43.26 46.92 9.24
N THR A 12 43.50 48.22 9.35
CA THR A 12 42.43 49.23 9.34
C THR A 12 41.88 49.30 7.92
N LEU A 13 40.60 48.98 7.73
CA LEU A 13 39.84 49.51 6.62
C LEU A 13 38.48 50.03 7.11
N LEU A 14 38.19 51.22 6.64
CA LEU A 14 37.08 52.09 6.98
C LEU A 14 35.74 51.57 6.43
N ALA A 15 34.70 52.03 7.12
CA ALA A 15 33.43 52.48 6.56
C ALA A 15 32.39 51.43 6.10
N THR A 16 31.22 51.60 6.73
CA THR A 16 29.84 51.41 6.24
C THR A 16 29.23 50.01 6.31
N GLY A 17 28.11 49.93 7.04
CA GLY A 17 27.09 48.89 6.83
C GLY A 17 26.96 47.80 7.92
N GLY A 18 26.90 48.16 9.20
CA GLY A 18 26.61 47.21 10.28
C GLY A 18 25.14 47.23 10.69
N LEU A 19 24.34 46.34 10.12
CA LEU A 19 22.97 46.01 10.50
C LEU A 19 22.88 45.72 12.01
N VAL A 20 22.14 46.56 12.75
CA VAL A 20 21.78 46.28 14.14
C VAL A 20 20.77 45.13 14.15
N ILE A 21 21.24 43.92 14.43
CA ILE A 21 20.34 42.80 14.75
C ILE A 21 19.88 43.03 16.18
N ALA A 22 18.69 43.61 16.32
CA ALA A 22 17.98 43.68 17.59
C ALA A 22 17.64 42.25 18.05
N THR A 23 18.41 41.72 19.00
CA THR A 23 18.02 40.53 19.77
C THR A 23 16.95 40.95 20.76
N GLY A 24 15.69 40.89 20.32
CA GLY A 24 14.54 41.04 21.22
C GLY A 24 14.54 39.90 22.23
N THR A 25 14.97 40.16 23.46
CA THR A 25 14.77 39.26 24.59
C THR A 25 13.30 39.31 24.98
N ALA A 26 12.59 38.20 24.79
CA ALA A 26 11.23 38.05 25.30
C ALA A 26 11.27 38.13 26.84
N GLY A 27 10.70 39.20 27.41
CA GLY A 27 10.56 39.34 28.86
C GLY A 27 9.66 38.26 29.47
N PRO A 28 9.78 38.01 30.79
CA PRO A 28 8.93 37.05 31.48
C PRO A 28 7.44 37.43 31.37
N PRO A 29 6.52 36.45 31.39
CA PRO A 29 5.09 36.72 31.33
C PRO A 29 4.63 37.55 32.53
N ASP A 30 3.62 38.38 32.33
CA ASP A 30 3.00 39.22 33.34
C ASP A 30 2.26 38.38 34.39
N ALA A 31 2.34 38.78 35.67
CA ALA A 31 1.77 38.02 36.80
C ALA A 31 0.25 37.78 36.64
N ALA A 32 -0.48 38.71 36.01
CA ALA A 32 -1.90 38.58 35.72
C ALA A 32 -2.22 37.41 34.76
N SER A 33 -1.35 37.14 33.77
CA SER A 33 -1.52 36.01 32.85
C SER A 33 -1.28 34.67 33.54
N VAL A 34 -0.42 34.61 34.56
CA VAL A 34 -0.15 33.40 35.34
C VAL A 34 -1.34 33.03 36.22
N ASP A 35 -1.99 34.00 36.88
CA ASP A 35 -3.17 33.77 37.70
C ASP A 35 -4.39 33.34 36.86
N GLU A 36 -4.59 33.97 35.70
CA GLU A 36 -5.66 33.59 34.76
C GLU A 36 -5.43 32.17 34.21
N TYR A 37 -4.18 31.80 33.91
CA TYR A 37 -3.81 30.45 33.50
C TYR A 37 -4.18 29.41 34.55
N GLN A 38 -3.85 29.65 35.83
CA GLN A 38 -4.16 28.71 36.90
C GLN A 38 -5.67 28.47 37.07
N ARG A 39 -6.49 29.51 36.95
CA ARG A 39 -7.97 29.38 36.99
C ARG A 39 -8.49 28.52 35.84
N ARG A 40 -8.06 28.81 34.60
CA ARG A 40 -8.46 28.05 33.41
C ARG A 40 -8.01 26.59 33.49
N ARG A 41 -6.79 26.34 33.97
CA ARG A 41 -6.25 24.99 34.18
C ARG A 41 -7.04 24.20 35.23
N ASN A 42 -7.48 24.85 36.31
CA ASN A 42 -8.22 24.20 37.39
C ASN A 42 -9.67 23.86 36.97
N GLY A 43 -10.26 24.64 36.06
CA GLY A 43 -11.59 24.37 35.50
C GLY A 43 -11.62 23.46 34.26
N LEU A 44 -10.46 22.96 33.83
CA LEU A 44 -10.34 22.16 32.61
C LEU A 44 -10.77 20.70 32.85
N ALA A 45 -11.61 20.15 31.96
CA ALA A 45 -11.81 18.71 31.90
C ALA A 45 -10.54 18.06 31.34
N LYS A 46 -9.86 17.28 32.19
CA LYS A 46 -8.50 16.78 31.94
C LYS A 46 -8.40 15.65 30.93
N ASP A 47 -9.52 15.20 30.39
CA ASP A 47 -9.67 14.04 29.52
C ASP A 47 -10.07 14.39 28.08
N LEU A 48 -10.29 15.67 27.76
CA LEU A 48 -10.72 16.10 26.44
C LEU A 48 -9.62 16.83 25.66
N ALA A 49 -9.26 16.30 24.49
CA ALA A 49 -8.20 16.84 23.63
C ALA A 49 -8.46 18.30 23.19
N GLU A 50 -9.69 18.63 22.82
CA GLU A 50 -10.10 19.97 22.36
C GLU A 50 -9.94 21.03 23.45
N GLN A 51 -10.22 20.69 24.72
CA GLN A 51 -10.05 21.63 25.82
C GLN A 51 -8.57 21.92 26.09
N HIS A 52 -7.73 20.88 26.04
CA HIS A 52 -6.28 21.06 26.09
C HIS A 52 -5.76 21.89 24.91
N TYR A 53 -6.28 21.67 23.70
CA TYR A 53 -5.89 22.48 22.54
C TYR A 53 -6.30 23.96 22.69
N ALA A 54 -7.53 24.23 23.14
CA ALA A 54 -8.02 25.59 23.38
C ALA A 54 -7.22 26.34 24.44
N LEU A 55 -6.88 25.67 25.56
CA LEU A 55 -6.01 26.26 26.58
C LEU A 55 -4.59 26.50 26.06
N GLY A 56 -4.07 25.59 25.24
CA GLY A 56 -2.77 25.76 24.57
C GLY A 56 -2.73 26.96 23.62
N GLN A 57 -3.79 27.18 22.84
CA GLN A 57 -3.92 28.37 21.97
C GLN A 57 -3.97 29.66 22.79
N TRP A 58 -4.75 29.68 23.87
CA TRP A 58 -4.80 30.83 24.77
C TRP A 58 -3.43 31.13 25.43
N CYS A 59 -2.70 30.11 25.88
CA CYS A 59 -1.34 30.26 26.40
C CYS A 59 -0.39 30.85 25.35
N LYS A 60 -0.51 30.39 24.09
CA LYS A 60 0.29 30.89 22.97
C LYS A 60 0.04 32.38 22.69
N GLU A 61 -1.22 32.81 22.70
CA GLU A 61 -1.60 34.23 22.55
C GLU A 61 -1.01 35.12 23.65
N ARG A 62 -0.94 34.60 24.88
CA ARG A 62 -0.34 35.28 26.05
C ARG A 62 1.17 35.07 26.18
N LYS A 63 1.82 34.50 25.16
CA LYS A 63 3.28 34.23 25.13
C LYS A 63 3.77 33.25 26.21
N LEU A 64 2.87 32.50 26.84
CA LEU A 64 3.14 31.39 27.77
C LEU A 64 3.56 30.14 26.98
N SER A 65 4.75 30.20 26.38
CA SER A 65 5.19 29.23 25.36
C SER A 65 5.41 27.82 25.93
N ARG A 66 5.81 27.71 27.21
CA ARG A 66 6.06 26.43 27.88
C ARG A 66 4.76 25.70 28.19
N GLU A 67 3.80 26.42 28.76
CA GLU A 67 2.47 25.96 29.11
C GLU A 67 1.69 25.57 27.85
N ALA A 68 1.80 26.37 26.79
CA ALA A 68 1.20 26.08 25.48
C ALA A 68 1.69 24.74 24.92
N GLN A 69 3.01 24.50 24.92
CA GLN A 69 3.58 23.23 24.44
C GLN A 69 3.11 22.03 25.27
N GLU A 70 2.97 22.18 26.58
CA GLU A 70 2.50 21.10 27.45
C GLU A 70 1.05 20.73 27.14
N HIS A 71 0.18 21.72 26.96
CA HIS A 71 -1.21 21.49 26.60
C HIS A 71 -1.38 20.94 25.19
N PHE A 72 -0.57 21.35 24.21
CA PHE A 72 -0.56 20.71 22.90
C PHE A 72 -0.10 19.25 22.96
N LYS A 73 0.88 18.91 23.81
CA LYS A 73 1.29 17.51 24.05
C LYS A 73 0.18 16.69 24.72
N GLN A 74 -0.55 17.27 25.67
CA GLN A 74 -1.69 16.62 26.31
C GLN A 74 -2.82 16.38 25.30
N ALA A 75 -3.17 17.38 24.48
CA ALA A 75 -4.14 17.24 23.40
C ALA A 75 -3.78 16.10 22.44
N GLN A 76 -2.50 16.00 22.05
CA GLN A 76 -2.01 14.88 21.23
C GLN A 76 -2.07 13.53 21.95
N ARG A 77 -1.83 13.50 23.27
CA ARG A 77 -1.90 12.25 24.04
C ARG A 77 -3.32 11.67 24.05
N PHE A 78 -4.32 12.54 24.15
CA PHE A 78 -5.73 12.14 24.11
C PHE A 78 -6.22 11.90 22.68
N GLN A 79 -5.73 12.66 21.70
CA GLN A 79 -6.05 12.51 20.28
C GLN A 79 -4.78 12.61 19.41
N PRO A 80 -4.13 11.48 19.08
CA PRO A 80 -2.84 11.45 18.37
C PRO A 80 -2.84 12.13 16.99
N ASP A 81 -3.99 12.17 16.32
CA ASP A 81 -4.24 12.75 15.00
C ASP A 81 -4.79 14.19 15.05
N HIS A 82 -4.81 14.84 16.22
CA HIS A 82 -5.32 16.20 16.38
C HIS A 82 -4.51 17.21 15.55
N ASN A 83 -5.06 17.60 14.38
CA ASN A 83 -4.38 18.43 13.38
C ASN A 83 -3.85 19.77 13.94
N GLY A 84 -4.63 20.44 14.79
CA GLY A 84 -4.24 21.69 15.44
C GLY A 84 -3.00 21.55 16.32
N ALA A 85 -3.07 20.71 17.37
CA ALA A 85 -1.95 20.46 18.28
C ALA A 85 -0.69 19.93 17.56
N ASN A 86 -0.84 19.05 16.56
CA ASN A 86 0.28 18.52 15.79
C ASN A 86 1.02 19.58 14.98
N LYS A 87 0.28 20.53 14.37
CA LYS A 87 0.85 21.68 13.68
C LYS A 87 1.65 22.56 14.64
N GLU A 88 1.11 22.82 15.84
CA GLU A 88 1.74 23.67 16.85
C GLU A 88 2.99 23.04 17.49
N LEU A 89 3.06 21.71 17.55
CA LEU A 89 4.24 20.99 18.04
C LEU A 89 5.37 20.86 17.01
N GLY A 90 5.25 21.49 15.84
CA GLY A 90 6.25 21.37 14.76
C GLY A 90 6.37 19.95 14.21
N LYS A 91 5.43 19.07 14.55
CA LYS A 91 5.27 17.77 13.93
C LYS A 91 4.63 18.04 12.58
N SER A 92 5.48 18.34 11.59
CA SER A 92 5.11 18.23 10.18
C SER A 92 4.43 16.87 10.03
N GLY A 93 3.11 16.90 9.78
CA GLY A 93 2.27 15.71 9.81
C GLY A 93 3.01 14.58 9.12
N GLY A 94 3.45 13.59 9.90
CA GLY A 94 4.28 12.52 9.39
C GLY A 94 3.58 12.02 8.15
N LYS A 95 4.27 12.10 6.99
CA LYS A 95 3.75 11.90 5.62
C LYS A 95 2.33 11.36 5.70
N VAL A 96 1.32 12.23 5.56
CA VAL A 96 -0.07 11.78 5.47
C VAL A 96 -0.04 10.70 4.40
N ALA A 97 -0.12 9.44 4.83
CA ALA A 97 -0.20 8.30 3.94
C ALA A 97 -1.32 8.67 3.00
N SER A 98 -1.03 8.74 1.69
CA SER A 98 -1.93 9.32 0.69
C SER A 98 -3.38 9.03 1.08
N ARG A 99 -4.15 10.06 1.48
CA ARG A 99 -5.56 9.87 1.90
C ARG A 99 -6.17 8.91 0.90
N LYS A 100 -6.50 7.70 1.34
CA LYS A 100 -6.93 6.64 0.42
C LYS A 100 -8.25 7.14 -0.14
N ARG A 101 -8.21 7.62 -1.38
CA ARG A 101 -9.37 8.23 -2.03
C ARG A 101 -10.47 7.19 -2.05
N VAL A 102 -11.55 7.45 -1.33
CA VAL A 102 -12.69 6.54 -1.25
C VAL A 102 -13.70 7.01 -2.28
N GLU A 103 -13.72 6.33 -3.41
CA GLU A 103 -14.74 6.57 -4.43
C GLU A 103 -16.11 6.18 -3.89
N CYS A 104 -17.11 6.98 -4.24
CA CYS A 104 -18.49 6.78 -3.87
C CYS A 104 -19.42 7.25 -4.98
N GLU A 105 -20.68 6.85 -4.86
CA GLU A 105 -21.80 7.38 -5.60
C GLU A 105 -22.81 7.97 -4.61
N LEU A 106 -23.07 9.26 -4.75
CA LEU A 106 -24.10 9.98 -4.01
C LEU A 106 -25.36 9.98 -4.86
N ARG A 107 -26.45 9.41 -4.36
CA ARG A 107 -27.77 9.52 -4.96
C ARG A 107 -28.54 10.63 -4.26
N LEU A 108 -28.91 11.64 -5.02
CA LEU A 108 -29.69 12.77 -4.55
C LEU A 108 -31.19 12.47 -4.62
N THR A 109 -31.97 13.26 -3.88
CA THR A 109 -33.45 13.16 -3.82
C THR A 109 -34.14 13.40 -5.16
N ASP A 110 -33.53 14.18 -6.04
CA ASP A 110 -34.02 14.42 -7.40
C ASP A 110 -33.67 13.28 -8.37
N GLY A 111 -33.07 12.20 -7.88
CA GLY A 111 -32.66 11.03 -8.65
C GLY A 111 -31.29 11.17 -9.32
N ILE A 112 -30.61 12.31 -9.20
CA ILE A 112 -29.27 12.49 -9.78
C ILE A 112 -28.25 11.65 -9.01
N CYS A 113 -27.43 10.89 -9.75
CA CYS A 113 -26.29 10.16 -9.19
C CYS A 113 -24.98 10.89 -9.49
N VAL A 114 -24.22 11.20 -8.44
CA VAL A 114 -22.92 11.89 -8.52
C VAL A 114 -21.81 10.92 -8.09
N LYS A 115 -20.90 10.60 -9.02
CA LYS A 115 -19.67 9.89 -8.68
C LYS A 115 -18.63 10.88 -8.15
N ALA A 116 -18.13 10.61 -6.94
CA ALA A 116 -17.22 11.51 -6.26
C ALA A 116 -16.28 10.76 -5.31
N GLU A 117 -15.22 11.42 -4.83
CA GLU A 117 -14.37 10.93 -3.75
C GLU A 117 -14.85 11.54 -2.42
N LEU A 118 -15.20 10.72 -1.43
CA LEU A 118 -15.56 11.22 -0.09
C LEU A 118 -14.36 11.92 0.55
N LEU A 119 -14.59 13.10 1.11
CA LEU A 119 -13.57 13.84 1.85
C LEU A 119 -13.59 13.51 3.36
N ALA A 120 -14.67 12.93 3.85
CA ALA A 120 -14.79 12.44 5.22
C ALA A 120 -13.89 11.22 5.45
N GLU A 121 -13.29 11.13 6.64
CA GLU A 121 -12.46 9.99 7.05
C GLU A 121 -13.28 8.93 7.81
N ALA A 122 -14.37 9.34 8.46
CA ALA A 122 -15.34 8.48 9.13
C ALA A 122 -16.74 9.11 9.12
N PHE A 123 -17.76 8.28 9.33
CA PHE A 123 -19.12 8.69 9.67
C PHE A 123 -19.33 8.57 11.18
N CYS A 124 -19.95 9.57 11.78
CA CYS A 124 -20.33 9.56 13.18
C CYS A 124 -21.78 9.08 13.30
N VAL A 125 -21.95 7.88 13.86
CA VAL A 125 -23.25 7.21 13.89
C VAL A 125 -23.78 7.15 15.31
N ASP A 126 -24.94 7.77 15.54
CA ASP A 126 -25.67 7.67 16.80
C ASP A 126 -26.30 6.29 16.93
N THR A 127 -25.80 5.51 17.89
CA THR A 127 -26.35 4.24 18.34
C THR A 127 -27.07 4.44 19.67
N GLY A 128 -27.99 3.54 20.04
CA GLY A 128 -28.68 3.61 21.34
C GLY A 128 -27.74 3.59 22.56
N SER A 129 -26.49 3.18 22.38
CA SER A 129 -25.45 3.12 23.42
C SER A 129 -24.41 4.25 23.34
N GLY A 130 -24.53 5.19 22.40
CA GLY A 130 -23.56 6.28 22.19
C GLY A 130 -23.17 6.46 20.73
N VAL A 131 -22.01 7.08 20.47
CA VAL A 131 -21.55 7.38 19.11
C VAL A 131 -20.56 6.32 18.63
N LEU A 132 -20.84 5.72 17.49
CA LEU A 132 -19.93 4.84 16.78
C LEU A 132 -19.23 5.61 15.66
N PHE A 133 -17.90 5.61 15.67
CA PHE A 133 -17.10 6.17 14.58
C PHE A 133 -16.82 5.09 13.55
N MET A 134 -17.44 5.19 12.37
CA MET A 134 -17.32 4.21 11.31
C MET A 134 -16.40 4.74 10.21
N PRO A 135 -15.19 4.19 10.02
CA PRO A 135 -14.29 4.67 8.97
C PRO A 135 -14.95 4.46 7.60
N VAL A 136 -14.81 5.44 6.70
CA VAL A 136 -15.44 5.38 5.37
C VAL A 136 -15.00 4.15 4.56
N THR A 137 -13.85 3.57 4.89
CA THR A 137 -13.30 2.35 4.27
C THR A 137 -13.96 1.05 4.74
N ALA A 138 -14.74 1.08 5.81
CA ALA A 138 -15.52 -0.06 6.30
C ALA A 138 -16.99 0.01 5.89
N VAL A 139 -17.48 1.21 5.51
CA VAL A 139 -18.86 1.42 5.08
C VAL A 139 -19.04 0.95 3.64
N ASP A 140 -20.14 0.23 3.40
CA ASP A 140 -20.57 -0.20 2.07
C ASP A 140 -21.65 0.75 1.52
N VAL A 141 -22.64 1.08 2.36
CA VAL A 141 -23.72 1.98 1.98
C VAL A 141 -24.34 2.66 3.19
N VAL A 142 -24.75 3.92 3.01
CA VAL A 142 -25.61 4.67 3.91
C VAL A 142 -26.85 5.06 3.11
N VAL A 143 -28.04 4.63 3.56
CA VAL A 143 -29.31 5.12 3.04
C VAL A 143 -29.87 6.11 4.05
N VAL A 144 -30.11 7.34 3.60
CA VAL A 144 -30.52 8.44 4.46
C VAL A 144 -32.02 8.35 4.72
N GLY A 145 -32.39 8.19 6.00
CA GLY A 145 -33.78 8.26 6.44
C GLY A 145 -34.32 9.69 6.38
N LYS A 146 -35.57 9.83 5.91
CA LYS A 146 -36.34 11.08 5.85
C LYS A 146 -37.35 11.14 6.99
N ASP A 147 -37.85 12.35 7.31
CA ASP A 147 -38.96 12.55 8.26
C ASP A 147 -38.74 11.84 9.62
N GLU A 148 -37.57 12.05 10.23
CA GLU A 148 -37.15 11.43 11.50
C GLU A 148 -36.91 9.90 11.46
N GLN A 149 -37.04 9.26 10.30
CA GLN A 149 -36.65 7.86 10.17
C GLN A 149 -35.13 7.69 10.31
N PRO A 150 -34.68 6.60 10.94
CA PRO A 150 -33.25 6.29 11.05
C PRO A 150 -32.64 5.97 9.67
N ASP A 151 -31.34 6.21 9.54
CA ASP A 151 -30.57 5.76 8.38
C ASP A 151 -30.37 4.26 8.42
N VAL A 152 -30.30 3.63 7.25
CA VAL A 152 -29.82 2.25 7.13
C VAL A 152 -28.36 2.29 6.74
N ILE A 153 -27.53 1.72 7.61
CA ILE A 153 -26.07 1.73 7.43
C ILE A 153 -25.62 0.28 7.33
N ALA A 154 -24.92 -0.03 6.24
CA ALA A 154 -24.24 -1.31 6.07
C ALA A 154 -22.73 -1.08 6.00
N ALA A 155 -22.01 -1.85 6.80
CA ALA A 155 -20.56 -1.84 6.90
C ALA A 155 -20.04 -3.22 7.30
N ASP A 156 -18.73 -3.37 7.38
CA ASP A 156 -18.11 -4.63 7.81
C ASP A 156 -18.58 -5.05 9.22
N GLY A 157 -19.36 -6.14 9.27
CA GLY A 157 -19.92 -6.69 10.51
C GLY A 157 -21.06 -5.87 11.11
N PHE A 158 -21.55 -4.83 10.43
CA PHE A 158 -22.64 -3.98 10.90
C PHE A 158 -23.71 -3.81 9.84
N LEU A 159 -24.94 -4.17 10.19
CA LEU A 159 -26.14 -3.80 9.45
C LEU A 159 -27.17 -3.33 10.47
N GLY A 160 -27.50 -2.05 10.43
CA GLY A 160 -28.35 -1.47 11.46
C GLY A 160 -29.07 -0.21 11.01
N ARG A 161 -30.09 0.14 11.80
CA ARG A 161 -30.83 1.40 11.70
C ARG A 161 -30.31 2.35 12.77
N SER A 162 -29.74 3.46 12.37
CA SER A 162 -29.06 4.42 13.24
C SER A 162 -29.04 5.79 12.57
N ARG A 163 -28.68 6.87 13.26
CA ARG A 163 -28.60 8.20 12.63
C ARG A 163 -27.15 8.62 12.41
N VAL A 164 -26.80 8.96 11.18
CA VAL A 164 -25.55 9.64 10.83
C VAL A 164 -25.67 11.11 11.26
N ARG A 165 -24.76 11.57 12.13
CA ARG A 165 -24.80 12.92 12.71
C ARG A 165 -24.54 14.03 11.70
N GLU A 166 -23.85 13.72 10.63
CA GLU A 166 -23.46 14.70 9.62
C GLU A 166 -24.68 15.24 8.86
N ASP A 167 -24.87 16.56 8.90
CA ASP A 167 -25.91 17.26 8.13
C ASP A 167 -25.46 17.67 6.71
N SER A 168 -24.17 17.53 6.42
CA SER A 168 -23.59 17.82 5.11
C SER A 168 -22.42 16.90 4.80
N PHE A 169 -22.35 16.46 3.55
CA PHE A 169 -21.35 15.51 3.05
C PHE A 169 -20.49 16.19 1.99
N ALA A 170 -19.22 16.38 2.32
CA ALA A 170 -18.23 16.93 1.41
C ALA A 170 -17.64 15.81 0.54
N ALA A 171 -17.75 15.95 -0.78
CA ALA A 171 -17.18 15.01 -1.73
C ALA A 171 -16.53 15.76 -2.90
N LYS A 172 -15.49 15.19 -3.49
CA LYS A 172 -14.81 15.76 -4.65
C LYS A 172 -15.29 15.07 -5.92
N ALA A 173 -16.12 15.76 -6.68
CA ALA A 173 -16.55 15.35 -8.01
C ALA A 173 -15.59 15.90 -9.08
N LYS A 174 -15.82 15.53 -10.35
CA LYS A 174 -15.04 16.06 -11.49
C LYS A 174 -15.11 17.59 -11.61
N VAL A 175 -16.24 18.18 -11.22
CA VAL A 175 -16.49 19.62 -11.25
C VAL A 175 -15.87 20.38 -10.08
N GLY A 176 -15.31 19.68 -9.09
CA GLY A 176 -14.76 20.26 -7.87
C GLY A 176 -15.35 19.65 -6.61
N VAL A 177 -15.11 20.32 -5.48
CA VAL A 177 -15.68 19.91 -4.19
C VAL A 177 -17.15 20.31 -4.15
N VAL A 178 -18.01 19.33 -3.91
CA VAL A 178 -19.45 19.50 -3.69
C VAL A 178 -19.76 19.22 -2.22
N ASN A 179 -20.60 20.07 -1.62
CA ASN A 179 -21.14 19.86 -0.29
C ASN A 179 -22.63 19.54 -0.43
N VAL A 180 -22.99 18.29 -0.21
CA VAL A 180 -24.37 17.82 -0.33
C VAL A 180 -25.02 17.87 1.04
N LYS A 181 -26.10 18.64 1.19
CA LYS A 181 -26.90 18.64 2.42
C LYS A 181 -27.61 17.30 2.56
N ARG A 182 -27.70 16.80 3.80
CA ARG A 182 -28.43 15.57 4.15
C ARG A 182 -29.87 15.58 3.62
N ALA A 183 -30.55 16.72 3.66
CA ALA A 183 -31.92 16.86 3.13
C ALA A 183 -32.04 16.43 1.66
N ASN A 184 -31.03 16.70 0.84
CA ASN A 184 -31.02 16.46 -0.61
C ASN A 184 -30.35 15.13 -0.98
N LEU A 185 -30.00 14.30 0.00
CA LEU A 185 -29.27 13.06 -0.18
C LEU A 185 -30.15 11.87 0.20
N ASP A 186 -30.23 10.88 -0.66
CA ASP A 186 -30.94 9.63 -0.41
C ASP A 186 -29.99 8.48 -0.06
N GLN A 187 -28.83 8.44 -0.72
CA GLN A 187 -27.91 7.33 -0.53
C GLN A 187 -26.45 7.75 -0.77
N ILE A 188 -25.55 7.20 0.03
CA ILE A 188 -24.12 7.17 -0.21
C ILE A 188 -23.72 5.73 -0.40
N ARG A 189 -23.35 5.34 -1.63
CA ARG A 189 -22.76 4.03 -1.89
C ARG A 189 -21.25 4.17 -1.97
N VAL A 190 -20.52 3.47 -1.12
CA VAL A 190 -19.06 3.50 -1.09
C VAL A 190 -18.52 2.39 -1.98
N PHE A 191 -17.68 2.74 -2.96
CA PHE A 191 -17.07 1.77 -3.86
C PHE A 191 -15.79 1.22 -3.26
N ARG A 192 -15.95 0.13 -2.51
CA ARG A 192 -14.81 -0.61 -1.97
C ARG A 192 -14.29 -1.62 -2.99
N PRO A 193 -12.96 -1.77 -3.14
CA PRO A 193 -12.40 -2.77 -4.02
C PRO A 193 -12.82 -4.17 -3.55
N CYS A 194 -13.20 -5.02 -4.49
CA CYS A 194 -13.50 -6.42 -4.22
C CYS A 194 -12.25 -7.10 -3.63
N ALA A 195 -12.39 -7.75 -2.48
CA ALA A 195 -11.28 -8.39 -1.78
C ALA A 195 -10.63 -9.54 -2.58
N VAL A 196 -11.40 -10.19 -3.47
CA VAL A 196 -10.91 -11.31 -4.29
C VAL A 196 -10.02 -10.83 -5.43
N CYS A 197 -10.45 -9.78 -6.16
CA CYS A 197 -9.71 -9.28 -7.32
C CYS A 197 -8.93 -7.98 -7.08
N GLY A 198 -8.97 -7.44 -5.87
CA GLY A 198 -8.29 -6.19 -5.51
C GLY A 198 -8.75 -4.98 -6.30
N GLY A 199 -9.97 -4.98 -6.86
CA GLY A 199 -10.48 -3.88 -7.69
C GLY A 199 -10.40 -4.08 -9.20
N SER A 200 -9.67 -5.09 -9.71
CA SER A 200 -9.46 -5.24 -11.16
C SER A 200 -10.70 -5.66 -11.95
N GLY A 201 -11.69 -6.27 -11.29
CA GLY A 201 -12.84 -6.91 -11.93
C GLY A 201 -12.52 -8.26 -12.58
N ASN A 202 -11.25 -8.57 -12.85
CA ASN A 202 -10.84 -9.80 -13.53
C ASN A 202 -9.87 -10.63 -12.69
N GLN A 203 -9.82 -11.94 -12.95
CA GLN A 203 -8.91 -12.88 -12.33
C GLN A 203 -8.14 -13.67 -13.40
N PRO A 204 -6.88 -14.06 -13.12
CA PRO A 204 -6.14 -14.92 -14.03
C PRO A 204 -6.94 -16.21 -14.27
N CYS A 205 -7.06 -16.61 -15.53
CA CYS A 205 -7.82 -17.80 -15.89
C CYS A 205 -7.10 -19.01 -15.30
N ALA A 206 -7.69 -19.63 -14.27
CA ALA A 206 -7.12 -20.77 -13.56
C ALA A 206 -6.82 -21.96 -14.50
N ARG A 207 -7.65 -22.17 -15.53
CA ARG A 207 -7.49 -23.29 -16.47
C ARG A 207 -6.21 -23.20 -17.31
N CYS A 208 -5.81 -22.00 -17.71
CA CYS A 208 -4.59 -21.79 -18.50
C CYS A 208 -3.50 -21.02 -17.76
N GLU A 209 -3.70 -20.74 -16.48
CA GLU A 209 -2.79 -19.96 -15.62
C GLU A 209 -2.36 -18.63 -16.27
N GLY A 210 -3.30 -17.91 -16.90
CA GLY A 210 -2.98 -16.66 -17.59
C GLY A 210 -2.23 -16.80 -18.93
N LYS A 211 -2.02 -18.01 -19.46
CA LYS A 211 -1.35 -18.22 -20.75
C LYS A 211 -2.26 -17.98 -21.95
N GLY A 212 -3.58 -18.15 -21.78
CA GLY A 212 -4.60 -18.04 -22.85
C GLY A 212 -4.67 -19.26 -23.78
N ARG A 213 -3.73 -20.19 -23.66
CA ARG A 213 -3.64 -21.44 -24.42
C ARG A 213 -3.33 -22.59 -23.48
N LEU A 214 -3.69 -23.79 -23.91
CA LEU A 214 -3.39 -25.02 -23.19
C LEU A 214 -2.22 -25.74 -23.86
N TYR A 215 -1.31 -26.25 -23.02
CA TYR A 215 -0.14 -26.98 -23.49
C TYR A 215 -0.05 -28.31 -22.75
N GLU A 216 0.29 -29.36 -23.48
CA GLU A 216 0.55 -30.67 -22.93
C GLU A 216 2.05 -30.98 -23.01
N THR A 217 2.63 -31.49 -21.93
CA THR A 217 4.03 -31.91 -21.94
C THR A 217 4.13 -33.28 -22.57
N VAL A 218 4.93 -33.39 -23.63
CA VAL A 218 5.13 -34.65 -24.36
C VAL A 218 6.54 -35.18 -24.06
N PRO A 219 6.69 -36.47 -23.70
CA PRO A 219 8.02 -37.05 -23.49
C PRO A 219 8.82 -37.00 -24.79
N CYS A 220 10.07 -36.56 -24.69
CA CYS A 220 10.96 -36.56 -25.84
C CYS A 220 11.29 -37.99 -26.24
N LYS A 221 10.94 -38.38 -27.47
CA LYS A 221 11.16 -39.74 -28.00
C LYS A 221 12.61 -40.24 -27.86
N GLN A 222 13.59 -39.33 -27.91
CA GLN A 222 15.00 -39.70 -27.85
C GLN A 222 15.52 -39.90 -26.41
N CYS A 223 15.00 -39.16 -25.42
CA CYS A 223 15.52 -39.22 -24.05
C CYS A 223 14.48 -39.63 -23.01
N GLY A 224 13.27 -40.00 -23.44
CA GLY A 224 12.14 -40.33 -22.56
C GLY A 224 11.70 -39.18 -21.64
N GLY A 225 12.07 -37.94 -21.97
CA GLY A 225 11.82 -36.77 -21.11
C GLY A 225 12.91 -36.46 -20.09
N THR A 226 13.97 -37.27 -19.96
CA THR A 226 15.09 -37.01 -19.02
C THR A 226 15.93 -35.79 -19.40
N GLY A 227 15.81 -35.30 -20.64
CA GLY A 227 16.57 -34.17 -21.17
C GLY A 227 18.03 -34.48 -21.46
N LYS A 228 18.47 -35.73 -21.22
CA LYS A 228 19.86 -36.16 -21.37
C LYS A 228 19.91 -37.49 -22.12
N VAL A 229 21.01 -37.70 -22.84
CA VAL A 229 21.30 -38.95 -23.52
C VAL A 229 22.72 -39.40 -23.16
N GLN A 230 23.00 -40.69 -23.33
CA GLN A 230 24.37 -41.19 -23.18
C GLN A 230 25.29 -40.48 -24.17
N CYS A 231 26.42 -40.00 -23.67
CA CYS A 231 27.40 -39.30 -24.49
C CYS A 231 28.08 -40.31 -25.43
N THR A 232 27.82 -40.18 -26.72
CA THR A 232 28.42 -41.02 -27.76
C THR A 232 29.93 -40.86 -27.83
N ARG A 233 30.45 -39.64 -27.61
CA ARG A 233 31.89 -39.34 -27.68
C ARG A 233 32.73 -40.13 -26.68
N CYS A 234 32.22 -40.40 -25.48
CA CYS A 234 32.92 -41.17 -24.45
C CYS A 234 32.23 -42.51 -24.13
N GLY A 235 31.25 -42.92 -24.93
CA GLY A 235 30.44 -44.12 -24.66
C GLY A 235 29.73 -44.10 -23.30
N GLY A 236 29.45 -42.93 -22.72
CA GLY A 236 28.83 -42.82 -21.39
C GLY A 236 29.79 -42.89 -20.20
N THR A 237 31.10 -43.02 -20.40
CA THR A 237 32.07 -43.08 -19.29
C THR A 237 32.37 -41.71 -18.66
N GLY A 238 32.11 -40.64 -19.40
CA GLY A 238 32.45 -39.28 -18.97
C GLY A 238 33.92 -38.90 -19.13
N ARG A 239 34.77 -39.83 -19.58
CA ARG A 239 36.21 -39.63 -19.76
C ARG A 239 36.66 -40.13 -21.11
N LEU A 240 37.76 -39.58 -21.60
CA LEU A 240 38.42 -40.01 -22.82
C LEU A 240 39.84 -40.44 -22.46
N THR A 241 40.36 -41.44 -23.16
CA THR A 241 41.79 -41.79 -23.10
C THR A 241 42.61 -40.56 -23.44
N CYS A 242 43.64 -40.26 -22.64
CA CYS A 242 44.48 -39.10 -22.87
C CYS A 242 45.30 -39.33 -24.15
N PRO A 243 45.08 -38.54 -25.22
CA PRO A 243 45.73 -38.79 -26.51
C PRO A 243 47.21 -38.34 -26.53
N ARG A 244 47.73 -37.81 -25.41
CA ARG A 244 49.14 -37.43 -25.27
C ARG A 244 49.99 -38.57 -24.73
N CYS A 245 49.39 -39.51 -23.99
CA CYS A 245 50.09 -40.62 -23.35
C CYS A 245 49.39 -41.96 -23.61
N ASP A 246 48.39 -41.99 -24.49
CA ASP A 246 47.60 -43.16 -24.87
C ASP A 246 47.10 -44.01 -23.70
N GLY A 247 46.68 -43.35 -22.62
CA GLY A 247 46.16 -44.03 -21.42
C GLY A 247 47.22 -44.37 -20.38
N SER A 248 48.52 -44.34 -20.72
CA SER A 248 49.59 -44.73 -19.80
C SER A 248 49.76 -43.76 -18.62
N GLY A 249 49.40 -42.49 -18.78
CA GLY A 249 49.65 -41.43 -17.80
C GLY A 249 51.07 -40.85 -17.86
N TRP A 250 51.93 -41.37 -18.73
CA TRP A 250 53.35 -41.01 -18.82
C TRP A 250 53.76 -40.69 -20.26
N THR A 251 54.73 -39.80 -20.43
CA THR A 251 55.32 -39.50 -21.75
C THR A 251 56.82 -39.84 -21.75
N PRO A 252 57.36 -40.39 -22.84
CA PRO A 252 58.78 -40.71 -22.93
C PRO A 252 59.64 -39.44 -22.85
N GLY A 253 60.73 -39.51 -22.09
CA GLY A 253 61.74 -38.46 -21.97
C GLY A 253 62.79 -38.50 -23.08
N LEU A 254 63.37 -37.35 -23.41
CA LEU A 254 64.35 -37.20 -24.49
C LEU A 254 65.74 -37.82 -24.19
N ILE A 255 66.02 -38.19 -22.94
CA ILE A 255 67.32 -38.74 -22.54
C ILE A 255 67.09 -39.90 -21.54
N GLY A 256 67.62 -41.09 -21.86
CA GLY A 256 67.89 -42.17 -20.88
C GLY A 256 66.69 -42.84 -20.20
N GLY A 257 65.62 -43.20 -20.92
CA GLY A 257 64.55 -44.07 -20.39
C GLY A 257 63.66 -43.47 -19.29
N PHE A 258 63.89 -42.21 -18.90
CA PHE A 258 63.07 -41.49 -17.93
C PHE A 258 61.67 -41.22 -18.49
N ARG A 259 60.63 -41.52 -17.70
CA ARG A 259 59.23 -41.24 -18.02
C ARG A 259 58.76 -40.02 -17.23
N PHE A 260 58.18 -39.04 -17.91
CA PHE A 260 57.60 -37.87 -17.26
C PHE A 260 56.11 -38.03 -17.07
N LYS A 261 55.60 -37.56 -15.93
CA LYS A 261 54.16 -37.51 -15.65
C LYS A 261 53.49 -36.68 -16.75
N CYS A 262 52.51 -37.26 -17.43
CA CYS A 262 51.83 -36.56 -18.53
C CYS A 262 51.12 -35.31 -17.98
N THR A 263 51.53 -34.13 -18.44
CA THR A 263 51.01 -32.84 -17.96
C THR A 263 49.57 -32.57 -18.40
N ARG A 264 49.07 -33.28 -19.42
CA ARG A 264 47.70 -33.12 -19.92
C ARG A 264 46.67 -33.82 -19.04
N CYS A 265 46.98 -35.01 -18.54
CA CYS A 265 46.08 -35.79 -17.66
C CYS A 265 46.54 -35.82 -16.19
N ASN A 266 47.69 -35.22 -15.89
CA ASN A 266 48.35 -35.28 -14.59
C ASN A 266 48.51 -36.71 -14.08
N GLY A 267 48.99 -37.62 -14.93
CA GLY A 267 49.22 -39.02 -14.58
C GLY A 267 47.97 -39.92 -14.54
N ARG A 268 46.75 -39.36 -14.72
CA ARG A 268 45.50 -40.16 -14.67
C ARG A 268 45.27 -41.09 -15.86
N GLY A 269 46.03 -40.95 -16.94
CA GLY A 269 45.80 -41.67 -18.22
C GLY A 269 44.53 -41.23 -18.98
N THR A 270 43.62 -40.52 -18.33
CA THR A 270 42.33 -40.09 -18.89
C THR A 270 42.13 -38.59 -18.71
N ILE A 271 41.36 -37.99 -19.60
CA ILE A 271 40.89 -36.61 -19.53
C ILE A 271 39.37 -36.59 -19.47
N ASP A 272 38.81 -35.59 -18.79
CA ASP A 272 37.36 -35.45 -18.74
C ASP A 272 36.81 -35.13 -20.13
N CYS A 273 35.69 -35.77 -20.50
CA CYS A 273 35.10 -35.60 -21.81
C CYS A 273 34.49 -34.19 -21.92
N PRO A 274 34.94 -33.32 -22.84
CA PRO A 274 34.48 -31.93 -22.89
C PRO A 274 33.04 -31.80 -23.38
N GLY A 275 32.46 -32.85 -23.98
CA GLY A 275 31.11 -32.85 -24.54
C GLY A 275 30.02 -33.29 -23.56
N CYS A 276 30.36 -33.68 -22.33
CA CYS A 276 29.38 -34.22 -21.39
C CYS A 276 29.72 -33.97 -19.93
N LYS A 277 28.77 -34.23 -19.04
CA LYS A 277 29.01 -34.30 -17.59
C LYS A 277 28.71 -35.71 -17.12
N LYS A 278 29.72 -36.40 -16.56
CA LYS A 278 29.61 -37.79 -16.09
C LYS A 278 29.00 -38.74 -17.14
N GLY A 279 29.41 -38.60 -18.40
CA GLY A 279 28.95 -39.47 -19.48
C GLY A 279 27.57 -39.15 -20.04
N GLN A 280 26.89 -38.12 -19.53
CA GLN A 280 25.58 -37.69 -20.04
C GLN A 280 25.71 -36.36 -20.82
N ALA A 281 25.23 -36.37 -22.06
CA ALA A 281 25.13 -35.19 -22.91
C ALA A 281 23.69 -34.64 -22.88
N LYS A 282 23.52 -33.35 -23.15
CA LYS A 282 22.18 -32.77 -23.35
C LYS A 282 21.54 -33.46 -24.57
N CYS A 283 20.26 -33.82 -24.45
CA CYS A 283 19.54 -34.40 -25.58
C CYS A 283 19.56 -33.43 -26.78
N PRO A 284 19.99 -33.85 -27.97
CA PRO A 284 20.10 -32.94 -29.11
C PRO A 284 18.74 -32.48 -29.64
N VAL A 285 17.69 -33.30 -29.48
CA VAL A 285 16.32 -32.97 -29.91
C VAL A 285 15.68 -31.94 -28.98
N CYS A 286 15.55 -32.24 -27.68
CA CYS A 286 14.84 -31.36 -26.75
C CYS A 286 15.75 -30.33 -26.06
N LYS A 287 17.08 -30.44 -26.21
CA LYS A 287 18.09 -29.57 -25.60
C LYS A 287 17.98 -29.50 -24.07
N GLY A 288 17.38 -30.52 -23.46
CA GLY A 288 17.12 -30.59 -22.01
C GLY A 288 15.85 -29.86 -21.56
N LYS A 289 15.02 -29.35 -22.49
CA LYS A 289 13.75 -28.71 -22.19
C LYS A 289 12.59 -29.69 -22.40
N PRO A 290 11.48 -29.57 -21.65
CA PRO A 290 10.26 -30.30 -21.95
C PRO A 290 9.77 -29.94 -23.35
N LEU A 291 9.34 -30.95 -24.12
CA LEU A 291 8.61 -30.69 -25.37
C LEU A 291 7.17 -30.39 -25.01
N VAL A 292 6.62 -29.33 -25.59
CA VAL A 292 5.23 -28.92 -25.36
C VAL A 292 4.45 -29.03 -26.66
N LYS A 293 3.24 -29.56 -26.57
CA LYS A 293 2.27 -29.60 -27.67
C LYS A 293 1.21 -28.55 -27.40
N ASP A 294 0.95 -27.68 -28.37
CA ASP A 294 -0.15 -26.71 -28.32
C ASP A 294 -1.48 -27.46 -28.49
N MET A 295 -2.32 -27.39 -27.46
CA MET A 295 -3.66 -28.00 -27.44
C MET A 295 -4.74 -27.01 -27.88
N GLY A 296 -4.36 -25.77 -28.21
CA GLY A 296 -5.23 -24.74 -28.73
C GLY A 296 -5.58 -23.65 -27.71
N VAL A 297 -6.49 -22.78 -28.15
CA VAL A 297 -6.99 -21.65 -27.35
C VAL A 297 -7.74 -22.19 -26.13
N CYS A 298 -7.51 -21.58 -24.97
CA CYS A 298 -8.22 -21.95 -23.75
C CYS A 298 -9.72 -21.67 -23.93
N PRO A 299 -10.61 -22.67 -23.81
CA PRO A 299 -12.04 -22.49 -24.07
C PRO A 299 -12.75 -21.70 -22.95
N VAL A 300 -12.12 -21.53 -21.78
CA VAL A 300 -12.72 -20.81 -20.65
C VAL A 300 -12.53 -19.30 -20.76
N CYS A 301 -11.34 -18.86 -21.20
CA CYS A 301 -11.06 -17.42 -21.38
C CYS A 301 -11.01 -17.02 -22.85
N GLU A 302 -11.19 -17.95 -23.78
CA GLU A 302 -11.14 -17.70 -25.23
C GLU A 302 -9.83 -17.00 -25.67
N GLY A 303 -8.72 -17.26 -24.97
CA GLY A 303 -7.44 -16.62 -25.24
C GLY A 303 -7.21 -15.28 -24.53
N LYS A 304 -8.21 -14.73 -23.83
CA LYS A 304 -8.13 -13.45 -23.10
C LYS A 304 -7.24 -13.51 -21.86
N LYS A 305 -6.78 -14.70 -21.46
CA LYS A 305 -5.90 -14.98 -20.29
C LYS A 305 -6.54 -14.74 -18.92
N GLU A 306 -7.56 -13.91 -18.85
CA GLU A 306 -8.31 -13.60 -17.65
C GLU A 306 -9.78 -13.96 -17.83
N VAL A 307 -10.49 -14.09 -16.70
CA VAL A 307 -11.94 -14.27 -16.63
C VAL A 307 -12.53 -13.25 -15.67
N PRO A 308 -13.80 -12.84 -15.86
CA PRO A 308 -14.47 -11.96 -14.89
C PRO A 308 -14.43 -12.56 -13.48
N CYS A 309 -14.17 -11.72 -12.49
CA CYS A 309 -14.17 -12.11 -11.09
C CYS A 309 -15.60 -12.49 -10.68
N VAL A 310 -15.80 -13.76 -10.33
CA VAL A 310 -17.10 -14.31 -9.92
C VAL A 310 -17.64 -13.60 -8.68
N ALA A 311 -16.77 -13.23 -7.74
CA ALA A 311 -17.18 -12.61 -6.47
C ALA A 311 -17.79 -11.20 -6.64
N CYS A 312 -17.43 -10.46 -7.68
CA CYS A 312 -17.97 -9.11 -7.96
C CYS A 312 -18.67 -9.01 -9.31
N GLY A 313 -18.88 -10.13 -10.02
CA GLY A 313 -19.48 -10.15 -11.34
C GLY A 313 -18.72 -9.33 -12.39
N GLY A 314 -17.40 -9.17 -12.25
CA GLY A 314 -16.61 -8.36 -13.18
C GLY A 314 -16.49 -6.87 -12.85
N THR A 315 -17.21 -6.37 -11.84
CA THR A 315 -17.25 -4.92 -11.55
C THR A 315 -16.00 -4.39 -10.86
N GLY A 316 -15.25 -5.26 -10.17
CA GLY A 316 -14.14 -4.86 -9.32
C GLY A 316 -14.57 -4.27 -7.96
N VAL A 317 -15.86 -4.05 -7.74
CA VAL A 317 -16.39 -3.44 -6.51
C VAL A 317 -17.02 -4.52 -5.63
N LYS A 318 -16.88 -4.40 -4.29
CA LYS A 318 -17.56 -5.30 -3.35
C LYS A 318 -19.08 -5.22 -3.59
N PRO A 319 -19.77 -6.34 -3.88
CA PRO A 319 -21.22 -6.33 -3.98
C PRO A 319 -21.86 -6.10 -2.61
N LEU A 320 -23.06 -5.52 -2.61
CA LEU A 320 -23.87 -5.42 -1.39
C LEU A 320 -24.44 -6.81 -1.07
N SER A 321 -24.64 -7.12 0.20
CA SER A 321 -25.31 -8.37 0.57
C SER A 321 -26.78 -8.32 0.15
N PRO A 322 -27.42 -9.46 -0.14
CA PRO A 322 -28.83 -9.49 -0.55
C PRO A 322 -29.79 -8.82 0.46
N ASP A 323 -29.47 -8.87 1.75
CA ASP A 323 -30.28 -8.24 2.80
C ASP A 323 -30.17 -6.72 2.75
N VAL A 324 -28.96 -6.20 2.50
CA VAL A 324 -28.72 -4.77 2.29
C VAL A 324 -29.42 -4.29 1.02
N GLU A 325 -29.32 -5.04 -0.08
CA GLU A 325 -30.00 -4.70 -1.33
C GLU A 325 -31.52 -4.63 -1.17
N LYS A 326 -32.12 -5.53 -0.39
CA LYS A 326 -33.56 -5.50 -0.08
C LYS A 326 -33.93 -4.27 0.73
N GLU A 327 -33.19 -3.92 1.77
CA GLU A 327 -33.47 -2.73 2.58
C GLU A 327 -33.29 -1.43 1.77
N VAL A 328 -32.26 -1.36 0.92
CA VAL A 328 -32.05 -0.24 -0.02
C VAL A 328 -33.25 -0.08 -0.96
N LYS A 329 -33.75 -1.18 -1.53
CA LYS A 329 -34.90 -1.15 -2.45
C LYS A 329 -36.17 -0.67 -1.76
N LYS A 330 -36.50 -1.21 -0.58
CA LYS A 330 -37.68 -0.81 0.19
C LYS A 330 -37.71 0.70 0.46
N LEU A 331 -36.57 1.28 0.83
CA LEU A 331 -36.46 2.71 1.11
C LEU A 331 -36.61 3.53 -0.18
N SER A 332 -36.01 3.09 -1.30
CA SER A 332 -36.16 3.79 -2.58
C SER A 332 -37.60 3.77 -3.13
N GLU A 333 -38.37 2.70 -2.88
CA GLU A 333 -39.78 2.59 -3.29
C GLU A 333 -40.70 3.43 -2.39
N SER A 334 -40.39 3.53 -1.09
CA SER A 334 -41.13 4.38 -0.16
C SER A 334 -41.03 5.88 -0.46
N THR A 335 -39.89 6.31 -1.03
CA THR A 335 -39.68 7.70 -1.47
C THR A 335 -40.44 8.01 -2.77
N LEU A 336 -40.54 7.06 -3.70
CA LEU A 336 -41.26 7.24 -4.97
C LEU A 336 -42.78 7.35 -4.77
N ASN A 337 -43.35 6.56 -3.86
CA ASN A 337 -44.79 6.60 -3.60
C ASN A 337 -45.26 7.92 -2.94
N LYS A 338 -44.36 8.65 -2.26
CA LYS A 338 -44.66 9.96 -1.66
C LYS A 338 -44.59 11.14 -2.64
N VAL A 339 -44.01 10.97 -3.83
CA VAL A 339 -43.97 12.02 -4.88
C VAL A 339 -45.18 11.92 -5.83
N ALA A 340 -45.91 10.79 -5.77
CA ALA A 340 -47.08 10.53 -6.61
C ALA A 340 -48.43 10.86 -5.93
N GLU A 341 -48.41 11.30 -4.66
CA GLU A 341 -49.56 11.84 -3.91
C GLU A 341 -49.42 13.36 -3.73
#